data_AF-A0A534RPZ9-F1
#
_entry.id   AF-A0A534RPZ9-F1
#
_cell.length_a   1.000
_cell.length_b   1.000
_cell.length_c   1.000
_cell.angle_alpha   90.00
_cell.angle_beta   90.00
_cell.angle_gamma   90.00
#
_symmetry.space_group_name_H-M   'P 1'
#
loop_
_entity.id
_entity.type
_entity.pdbx_description
1 polymer ?
#
loop_
_entity_poly.entity_id
_entity_poly.type
_entity_poly.pdbx_seq_one_letter_code
_entity_poly.pdbx_strand_id
1 'polypeptide(L)'
;MKSKKNSTRSISTPRAYRVLAPGALIALVLVAGVATAGRGTRDLAPPADPLCAARVGTCLPGPYVTVLSAFPAELAPLLAATHVTETIATGDRTYHVGTLAGARVVLVRVGIGLVNAATTTRAVLDRFEVPAIVFSGVAGSGLNIGDVAVPAEWSDGTASYPAGASLFAVAQTLASPPVVLERCTPVPPDPPGPMVCLDHAPRIVAGGEGESEDPFGGSAFACMPGGGQVFGCDEALLTTPLVLPAAVVPDATDMETAAVARVARDAGVPYVGFRGVSDGGGDPLGLPGFPAQFFAYYRLSADNAAAAATAFLAAWVEHDASIAAPARVERVTSSRSHVEAACDWERAASLACAGARAPRAVTRGVARACGFLATSAAASPGSTQEEKAARRARKAWQKAARALTRAQRGPEADCRKALVNALETRAATR
;
A
#
# COMPACT_ATOMS: atom_id res chain seq x y z
N MET A 1 4.00 -86.78 51.28
CA MET A 1 2.84 -85.85 51.36
C MET A 1 3.33 -84.41 51.31
N LYS A 2 2.51 -83.48 50.79
CA LYS A 2 2.79 -82.06 50.47
C LYS A 2 3.75 -81.86 49.29
N SER A 3 3.41 -80.88 48.45
CA SER A 3 3.99 -80.60 47.13
C SER A 3 4.41 -79.12 47.04
N LYS A 4 5.49 -78.82 46.31
CA LYS A 4 5.73 -77.48 45.72
C LYS A 4 6.79 -77.51 44.59
N LYS A 5 6.38 -76.94 43.44
CA LYS A 5 7.14 -76.21 42.40
C LYS A 5 8.27 -76.88 41.59
N ASN A 6 8.00 -77.03 40.27
CA ASN A 6 8.78 -76.58 39.08
C ASN A 6 8.09 -77.08 37.78
N SER A 7 8.29 -76.59 36.54
CA SER A 7 9.12 -75.47 36.00
C SER A 7 8.60 -74.95 34.63
N THR A 8 8.82 -73.67 34.31
CA THR A 8 9.10 -73.02 32.98
C THR A 8 8.37 -73.35 31.65
N ARG A 9 8.38 -72.37 30.71
CA ARG A 9 8.10 -72.37 29.23
C ARG A 9 6.61 -72.21 28.81
N SER A 10 6.25 -71.67 27.63
CA SER A 10 6.89 -70.72 26.66
C SER A 10 5.88 -70.35 25.52
N ILE A 11 6.15 -69.28 24.74
CA ILE A 11 5.62 -68.95 23.38
C ILE A 11 4.10 -68.65 23.19
N SER A 12 3.77 -67.46 22.66
CA SER A 12 3.11 -67.26 21.33
C SER A 12 2.73 -65.78 21.06
N THR A 13 2.40 -65.50 19.79
CA THR A 13 2.38 -64.21 19.07
C THR A 13 1.03 -63.44 19.15
N PRO A 14 0.95 -62.16 18.70
CA PRO A 14 -0.13 -61.25 19.10
C PRO A 14 -1.44 -61.45 18.33
N ARG A 15 -2.56 -61.13 19.00
CA ARG A 15 -3.90 -61.11 18.41
C ARG A 15 -4.19 -59.79 17.72
N ALA A 16 -4.50 -59.84 16.43
CA ALA A 16 -5.19 -58.76 15.75
C ALA A 16 -6.65 -58.64 16.24
N TYR A 17 -7.13 -57.42 16.43
CA TYR A 17 -8.56 -57.12 16.49
C TYR A 17 -8.90 -55.94 15.58
N ARG A 18 -9.84 -56.17 14.68
CA ARG A 18 -10.44 -55.15 13.81
C ARG A 18 -11.81 -54.79 14.34
N VAL A 19 -12.09 -53.48 14.33
CA VAL A 19 -13.41 -52.84 14.20
C VAL A 19 -14.44 -53.09 15.30
N LEU A 20 -14.77 -52.02 16.02
CA LEU A 20 -16.16 -51.61 16.32
C LEU A 20 -16.19 -50.07 16.35
N ALA A 21 -17.12 -49.46 15.62
CA ALA A 21 -17.29 -48.02 15.57
C ALA A 21 -18.42 -47.56 16.51
N PRO A 22 -18.29 -46.45 17.25
CA PRO A 22 -19.42 -45.74 17.84
C PRO A 22 -19.83 -44.51 17.00
N GLY A 23 -21.13 -44.26 16.93
CA GLY A 23 -21.72 -43.19 16.11
C GLY A 23 -21.46 -41.77 16.63
N ALA A 24 -21.66 -40.81 15.73
CA ALA A 24 -21.49 -39.39 16.00
C ALA A 24 -22.53 -38.84 17.00
N LEU A 25 -22.09 -37.91 17.84
CA LEU A 25 -22.95 -36.99 18.58
C LEU A 25 -22.37 -35.58 18.46
N ILE A 26 -22.82 -34.84 17.45
CA ILE A 26 -22.52 -33.41 17.31
C ILE A 26 -23.58 -32.65 18.10
N ALA A 27 -23.18 -32.04 19.21
CA ALA A 27 -24.05 -31.16 19.99
C ALA A 27 -24.21 -29.82 19.26
N LEU A 28 -25.37 -29.60 18.63
CA LEU A 28 -25.68 -28.36 17.92
C LEU A 28 -26.04 -27.24 18.92
N VAL A 29 -25.05 -26.44 19.32
CA VAL A 29 -25.28 -25.25 20.16
C VAL A 29 -25.88 -24.14 19.30
N LEU A 30 -27.21 -24.05 19.28
CA LEU A 30 -27.96 -22.96 18.68
C LEU A 30 -27.81 -21.68 19.53
N VAL A 31 -26.75 -20.91 19.27
CA VAL A 31 -26.66 -19.52 19.73
C VAL A 31 -27.66 -18.69 18.93
N ALA A 32 -28.81 -18.39 19.54
CA ALA A 32 -29.79 -17.45 19.01
C ALA A 32 -29.21 -16.02 19.07
N GLY A 33 -28.41 -15.66 18.06
CA GLY A 33 -27.88 -14.32 17.89
C GLY A 33 -29.02 -13.33 17.66
N VAL A 34 -29.35 -12.53 18.68
CA VAL A 34 -30.25 -11.38 18.53
C VAL A 34 -29.55 -10.39 17.60
N ALA A 35 -30.01 -10.31 16.35
CA ALA A 35 -29.53 -9.35 15.38
C ALA A 35 -30.00 -7.93 15.78
N THR A 36 -29.26 -7.30 16.71
CA THR A 36 -29.34 -5.87 16.91
C THR A 36 -28.88 -5.20 15.62
N ALA A 37 -29.84 -4.72 14.83
CA ALA A 37 -29.59 -3.93 13.64
C ALA A 37 -29.01 -2.56 14.04
N GLY A 38 -27.73 -2.57 14.40
CA GLY A 38 -26.93 -1.37 14.55
C GLY A 38 -27.02 -0.59 13.25
N ARG A 39 -27.40 0.68 13.35
CA ARG A 39 -27.37 1.62 12.22
C ARG A 39 -25.91 1.98 11.92
N GLY A 40 -25.15 0.99 11.44
CA GLY A 40 -23.85 1.23 10.86
C GLY A 40 -24.01 2.27 9.75
N THR A 41 -23.22 3.33 9.83
CA THR A 41 -22.93 4.13 8.64
C THR A 41 -22.40 3.16 7.59
N ARG A 42 -23.16 2.93 6.52
CA ARG A 42 -22.62 2.27 5.34
C ARG A 42 -21.58 3.22 4.78
N ASP A 43 -20.33 3.01 5.15
CA ASP A 43 -19.20 3.63 4.48
C ASP A 43 -19.31 3.19 3.01
N LEU A 44 -19.62 4.17 2.17
CA LEU A 44 -19.84 3.93 0.75
C LEU A 44 -18.50 3.55 0.14
N ALA A 45 -18.45 2.42 -0.55
CA ALA A 45 -17.26 1.97 -1.26
C ALA A 45 -16.69 3.14 -2.12
N PRO A 46 -15.37 3.40 -2.05
CA PRO A 46 -14.79 4.52 -2.77
C PRO A 46 -15.06 4.39 -4.28
N PRO A 47 -15.55 5.45 -4.96
CA PRO A 47 -15.78 5.39 -6.39
C PRO A 47 -14.46 5.17 -7.14
N ALA A 48 -14.45 4.21 -8.07
CA ALA A 48 -13.31 3.92 -8.95
C ALA A 48 -13.25 4.88 -10.16
N ASP A 49 -13.34 6.19 -9.91
CA ASP A 49 -13.21 7.24 -10.92
C ASP A 49 -12.23 8.31 -10.37
N PRO A 50 -11.14 8.67 -11.07
CA PRO A 50 -10.14 9.60 -10.56
C PRO A 50 -10.68 11.01 -10.24
N LEU A 51 -11.81 11.41 -10.83
CA LEU A 51 -12.49 12.68 -10.52
C LEU A 51 -13.28 12.65 -9.20
N CYS A 52 -13.35 11.48 -8.56
CA CYS A 52 -14.14 11.23 -7.36
C CYS A 52 -13.26 10.68 -6.24
N ALA A 53 -13.65 10.95 -5.00
CA ALA A 53 -13.04 10.32 -3.83
C ALA A 53 -14.03 10.24 -2.66
N ALA A 54 -13.92 9.18 -1.85
CA ALA A 54 -14.36 9.22 -0.47
C ALA A 54 -13.24 9.88 0.34
N ARG A 55 -13.47 11.05 0.94
CA ARG A 55 -12.41 11.81 1.59
C ARG A 55 -12.79 12.37 2.96
N VAL A 56 -11.78 12.52 3.81
CA VAL A 56 -11.79 13.24 5.08
C VAL A 56 -10.64 14.25 4.99
N GLY A 57 -10.94 15.55 4.92
CA GLY A 57 -9.89 16.57 4.79
C GLY A 57 -10.32 17.84 4.07
N THR A 58 -9.37 18.75 3.84
CA THR A 58 -9.60 20.09 3.27
C THR A 58 -9.06 20.27 1.85
N CYS A 59 -8.43 19.25 1.25
CA CYS A 59 -7.77 19.31 -0.05
C CYS A 59 -6.75 20.46 -0.17
N LEU A 60 -5.77 20.50 0.74
CA LEU A 60 -4.70 21.49 0.66
C LEU A 60 -3.82 21.22 -0.58
N PRO A 61 -3.50 22.26 -1.40
CA PRO A 61 -2.65 22.10 -2.58
C PRO A 61 -1.24 21.67 -2.18
N GLY A 62 -0.50 21.03 -3.09
CA GLY A 62 0.85 20.50 -2.86
C GLY A 62 1.95 21.55 -2.67
N PRO A 63 3.23 21.20 -2.94
CA PRO A 63 3.71 19.85 -3.27
C PRO A 63 3.61 18.87 -2.08
N TYR A 64 3.67 17.56 -2.38
CA TYR A 64 3.79 16.48 -1.40
C TYR A 64 4.84 15.46 -1.86
N VAL A 65 5.82 15.17 -1.01
CA VAL A 65 6.72 14.02 -1.23
C VAL A 65 5.87 12.75 -1.19
N THR A 66 5.95 11.93 -2.22
CA THR A 66 5.21 10.67 -2.26
C THR A 66 6.01 9.60 -1.54
N VAL A 67 5.38 8.90 -0.60
CA VAL A 67 5.96 7.76 0.10
C VAL A 67 5.17 6.51 -0.28
N LEU A 68 5.84 5.55 -0.92
CA LEU A 68 5.25 4.31 -1.44
C LEU A 68 5.70 3.09 -0.62
N SER A 69 4.80 2.13 -0.50
CA SER A 69 5.05 0.78 0.04
C SER A 69 4.21 -0.24 -0.74
N ALA A 70 4.68 -1.48 -0.91
CA ALA A 70 3.98 -2.50 -1.70
C ALA A 70 2.81 -3.13 -0.92
N PHE A 71 3.00 -3.47 0.36
CA PHE A 71 2.00 -4.16 1.18
C PHE A 71 1.76 -3.54 2.57
N PRO A 72 0.66 -3.89 3.28
CA PRO A 72 0.25 -3.19 4.51
C PRO A 72 1.32 -3.12 5.62
N ALA A 73 2.08 -4.19 5.87
CA ALA A 73 3.12 -4.17 6.91
C ALA A 73 4.29 -3.22 6.63
N GLU A 74 4.60 -2.92 5.36
CA GLU A 74 5.61 -1.91 5.00
C GLU A 74 5.08 -0.48 5.24
N LEU A 75 3.80 -0.27 4.97
CA LEU A 75 3.15 1.03 5.11
C LEU A 75 2.79 1.37 6.56
N ALA A 76 2.47 0.35 7.38
CA ALA A 76 2.03 0.49 8.76
C ALA A 76 2.99 1.30 9.67
N PRO A 77 4.31 1.05 9.73
CA PRO A 77 5.23 1.86 10.55
C PRO A 77 5.31 3.32 10.07
N LEU A 78 5.26 3.57 8.75
CA LEU A 78 5.23 4.93 8.19
C LEU A 78 3.94 5.66 8.57
N LEU A 79 2.78 4.99 8.49
CA LEU A 79 1.49 5.55 8.92
C LEU A 79 1.47 5.83 10.43
N ALA A 80 2.04 4.96 11.25
CA ALA A 80 2.13 5.16 12.69
C ALA A 80 3.00 6.37 13.08
N ALA A 81 4.04 6.67 12.29
CA ALA A 81 4.89 7.86 12.46
C ALA A 81 4.31 9.14 11.83
N THR A 82 3.27 9.04 10.98
CA THR A 82 2.72 10.18 10.23
C THR A 82 1.58 10.86 10.97
N HIS A 83 1.66 12.19 11.11
CA HIS A 83 0.50 12.99 11.50
C HIS A 83 -0.43 13.16 10.27
N VAL A 84 -1.30 12.18 10.04
CA VAL A 84 -2.28 12.18 8.94
C VAL A 84 -3.32 13.26 9.17
N THR A 85 -3.50 14.12 8.17
CA THR A 85 -4.47 15.24 8.20
C THR A 85 -5.59 15.09 7.20
N GLU A 86 -5.37 14.32 6.13
CA GLU A 86 -6.38 14.03 5.13
C GLU A 86 -6.24 12.59 4.62
N THR A 87 -7.36 11.88 4.56
CA THR A 87 -7.45 10.55 3.95
C THR A 87 -8.33 10.64 2.73
N ILE A 88 -7.84 10.15 1.59
CA ILE A 88 -8.53 10.18 0.31
C ILE A 88 -8.55 8.74 -0.21
N ALA A 89 -9.73 8.20 -0.52
CA ALA A 89 -9.87 6.90 -1.14
C ALA A 89 -10.55 7.00 -2.52
N THR A 90 -9.98 6.30 -3.50
CA THR A 90 -10.48 6.18 -4.88
C THR A 90 -10.24 4.75 -5.34
N GLY A 91 -11.32 4.00 -5.63
CA GLY A 91 -11.24 2.56 -5.87
C GLY A 91 -10.65 1.80 -4.67
N ASP A 92 -9.61 1.00 -4.93
CA ASP A 92 -8.85 0.20 -3.97
C ASP A 92 -7.53 0.89 -3.52
N ARG A 93 -7.40 2.21 -3.74
CA ARG A 93 -6.26 3.01 -3.29
C ARG A 93 -6.68 4.05 -2.27
N THR A 94 -5.95 4.07 -1.16
CA THR A 94 -6.06 5.09 -0.11
C THR A 94 -4.76 5.90 -0.08
N TYR A 95 -4.90 7.22 -0.15
CA TYR A 95 -3.83 8.19 -0.04
C TYR A 95 -3.94 8.87 1.32
N HIS A 96 -2.88 8.78 2.13
CA HIS A 96 -2.80 9.35 3.47
C HIS A 96 -1.92 10.60 3.41
N VAL A 97 -2.54 11.77 3.41
CA VAL A 97 -1.88 13.08 3.29
C VAL A 97 -1.63 13.64 4.69
N GLY A 98 -0.39 14.05 4.97
CA GLY A 98 -0.02 14.51 6.30
C GLY A 98 1.42 15.04 6.40
N THR A 99 2.00 14.86 7.58
CA THR A 99 3.38 15.25 7.87
C THR A 99 4.13 14.08 8.52
N LEU A 100 5.30 13.75 7.97
CA LEU A 100 6.22 12.72 8.45
C LEU A 100 7.63 13.33 8.46
N ALA A 101 8.35 13.21 9.57
CA ALA A 101 9.71 13.75 9.72
C ALA A 101 9.87 15.24 9.32
N GLY A 102 8.82 16.06 9.48
CA GLY A 102 8.79 17.46 9.06
C GLY A 102 8.49 17.69 7.57
N ALA A 103 8.49 16.65 6.74
CA ALA A 103 8.12 16.72 5.32
C ALA A 103 6.60 16.67 5.12
N ARG A 104 6.10 17.38 4.10
CA ARG A 104 4.74 17.22 3.58
C ARG A 104 4.67 15.96 2.74
N VAL A 105 3.87 14.98 3.17
CA VAL A 105 3.87 13.65 2.55
C VAL A 105 2.49 13.21 2.09
N VAL A 106 2.48 12.35 1.07
CA VAL A 106 1.35 11.48 0.73
C VAL A 106 1.82 10.02 0.75
N LEU A 107 1.29 9.25 1.70
CA LEU A 107 1.58 7.83 1.90
C LEU A 107 0.56 6.97 1.13
N VAL A 108 1.04 6.00 0.35
CA VAL A 108 0.19 5.19 -0.54
C VAL A 108 0.71 3.75 -0.65
N ARG A 109 -0.19 2.78 -0.49
CA ARG A 109 0.10 1.37 -0.82
C ARG A 109 -0.01 1.16 -2.32
N VAL A 110 1.04 0.65 -2.97
CA VAL A 110 1.03 0.39 -4.42
C VAL A 110 0.41 -0.95 -4.80
N GLY A 111 0.48 -1.94 -3.92
CA GLY A 111 0.16 -3.34 -4.23
C GLY A 111 1.34 -4.08 -4.86
N ILE A 112 1.46 -5.38 -4.59
CA ILE A 112 2.60 -6.21 -4.98
C ILE A 112 2.72 -6.31 -6.52
N GLY A 113 3.95 -6.25 -7.05
CA GLY A 113 4.29 -6.50 -8.45
C GLY A 113 4.34 -5.25 -9.34
N LEU A 114 5.18 -5.32 -10.39
CA LEU A 114 5.51 -4.21 -11.29
C LEU A 114 4.30 -3.46 -11.87
N VAL A 115 3.22 -4.19 -12.20
CA VAL A 115 1.99 -3.59 -12.79
C VAL A 115 1.26 -2.72 -11.77
N ASN A 116 1.15 -3.19 -10.52
CA ASN A 116 0.51 -2.45 -9.42
C ASN A 116 1.35 -1.23 -9.02
N ALA A 117 2.67 -1.41 -8.92
CA ALA A 117 3.65 -0.36 -8.69
C ALA A 117 3.56 0.76 -9.75
N ALA A 118 3.63 0.42 -11.04
CA ALA A 118 3.56 1.38 -12.12
C ALA A 118 2.19 2.05 -12.25
N THR A 119 1.09 1.32 -12.02
CA THR A 119 -0.27 1.87 -12.09
C THR A 119 -0.52 2.87 -10.96
N THR A 120 -0.15 2.52 -9.72
CA THR A 120 -0.36 3.41 -8.56
C THR A 120 0.54 4.63 -8.64
N THR A 121 1.79 4.48 -9.07
CA THR A 121 2.71 5.63 -9.22
C THR A 121 2.18 6.64 -10.24
N ARG A 122 1.64 6.18 -11.38
CA ARG A 122 0.96 7.07 -12.33
C ARG A 122 -0.27 7.74 -11.72
N ALA A 123 -1.12 7.00 -11.02
CA ALA A 123 -2.30 7.56 -10.36
C ALA A 123 -1.97 8.62 -9.29
N VAL A 124 -0.84 8.46 -8.57
CA VAL A 124 -0.30 9.48 -7.67
C VAL A 124 0.18 10.70 -8.45
N LEU A 125 0.98 10.51 -9.50
CA LEU A 125 1.50 11.59 -10.33
C LEU A 125 0.42 12.35 -11.10
N ASP A 126 -0.71 11.73 -11.44
CA ASP A 126 -1.90 12.34 -12.04
C ASP A 126 -2.73 13.13 -11.02
N ARG A 127 -2.60 12.81 -9.72
CA ARG A 127 -3.39 13.42 -8.64
C ARG A 127 -2.66 14.52 -7.85
N PHE A 128 -1.38 14.35 -7.57
CA PHE A 128 -0.60 15.24 -6.72
C PHE A 128 0.55 15.90 -7.48
N GLU A 129 0.91 17.11 -7.04
CA GLU A 129 2.19 17.73 -7.35
C GLU A 129 3.28 17.06 -6.51
N VAL A 130 4.12 16.26 -7.15
CA VAL A 130 5.11 15.39 -6.50
C VAL A 130 6.53 15.88 -6.86
N PRO A 131 7.31 16.38 -5.88
CA PRO A 131 8.69 16.82 -6.12
C PRO A 131 9.69 15.66 -6.07
N ALA A 132 9.34 14.57 -5.38
CA ALA A 132 10.12 13.33 -5.31
C ALA A 132 9.26 12.14 -4.84
N ILE A 133 9.76 10.94 -5.11
CA ILE A 133 9.19 9.67 -4.63
C ILE A 133 10.20 8.96 -3.72
N VAL A 134 9.77 8.59 -2.52
CA VAL A 134 10.49 7.67 -1.62
C VAL A 134 9.74 6.35 -1.62
N PHE A 135 10.41 5.24 -1.91
CA PHE A 135 9.83 3.90 -1.75
C PHE A 135 10.46 3.26 -0.50
N SER A 136 9.65 2.86 0.46
CA SER A 136 10.05 2.06 1.62
C SER A 136 9.38 0.69 1.56
N GLY A 137 10.17 -0.37 1.65
CA GLY A 137 9.66 -1.73 1.72
C GLY A 137 10.75 -2.76 2.05
N VAL A 138 10.49 -4.03 1.74
CA VAL A 138 11.42 -5.14 1.98
C VAL A 138 12.01 -5.69 0.67
N ALA A 139 13.08 -6.48 0.78
CA ALA A 139 13.75 -7.18 -0.31
C ALA A 139 14.51 -8.43 0.19
N GLY A 140 14.76 -9.37 -0.72
CA GLY A 140 15.84 -10.36 -0.54
C GLY A 140 17.20 -9.74 -0.88
N SER A 141 18.29 -10.21 -0.26
CA SER A 141 19.63 -9.64 -0.51
C SER A 141 20.77 -10.60 -0.13
N GLY A 142 21.97 -10.33 -0.67
CA GLY A 142 23.23 -10.90 -0.19
C GLY A 142 23.77 -10.26 1.10
N LEU A 143 23.17 -9.15 1.54
CA LEU A 143 23.41 -8.51 2.83
C LEU A 143 22.78 -9.32 3.99
N ASN A 144 22.97 -8.85 5.23
CA ASN A 144 22.37 -9.52 6.39
C ASN A 144 20.92 -9.08 6.59
N ILE A 145 20.08 -10.00 7.08
CA ILE A 145 18.69 -9.73 7.48
C ILE A 145 18.65 -8.56 8.47
N GLY A 146 17.74 -7.62 8.22
CA GLY A 146 17.58 -6.39 9.00
C GLY A 146 18.42 -5.21 8.51
N ASP A 147 19.50 -5.40 7.72
CA ASP A 147 20.17 -4.29 7.02
C ASP A 147 19.15 -3.58 6.10
N VAL A 148 19.42 -2.30 5.77
CA VAL A 148 18.62 -1.54 4.80
C VAL A 148 19.48 -1.22 3.58
N ALA A 149 19.21 -1.88 2.47
CA ALA A 149 19.80 -1.56 1.18
C ALA A 149 19.17 -0.28 0.60
N VAL A 150 20.00 0.57 0.01
CA VAL A 150 19.60 1.73 -0.80
C VAL A 150 20.41 1.70 -2.10
N PRO A 151 19.99 0.92 -3.11
CA PRO A 151 20.71 0.84 -4.37
C PRO A 151 20.77 2.18 -5.10
N ALA A 152 21.91 2.43 -5.75
CA ALA A 152 22.13 3.63 -6.56
C ALA A 152 21.39 3.55 -7.90
N GLU A 153 21.09 2.34 -8.36
CA GLU A 153 20.38 2.05 -9.60
C GLU A 153 19.49 0.80 -9.42
N TRP A 154 18.35 0.78 -10.11
CA TRP A 154 17.40 -0.34 -10.12
C TRP A 154 17.15 -0.83 -11.54
N SER A 155 17.03 -2.15 -11.74
CA SER A 155 16.74 -2.78 -13.03
C SER A 155 15.40 -3.53 -13.00
N ASP A 156 14.70 -3.58 -14.13
CA ASP A 156 13.54 -4.48 -14.35
C ASP A 156 13.86 -5.64 -15.32
N GLY A 157 15.15 -5.95 -15.48
CA GLY A 157 15.66 -6.91 -16.47
C GLY A 157 15.64 -6.41 -17.92
N THR A 158 14.99 -5.27 -18.21
CA THR A 158 14.91 -4.68 -19.56
C THR A 158 15.66 -3.35 -19.68
N ALA A 159 15.66 -2.55 -18.61
CA ALA A 159 16.42 -1.32 -18.50
C ALA A 159 16.76 -1.01 -17.04
N SER A 160 17.82 -0.23 -16.86
CA SER A 160 18.23 0.30 -15.55
C SER A 160 17.76 1.74 -15.37
N TYR A 161 17.53 2.12 -14.11
CA TYR A 161 17.00 3.39 -13.67
C TYR A 161 17.84 3.89 -12.48
N PRO A 162 18.66 4.95 -12.64
CA PRO A 162 19.43 5.48 -11.54
C PRO A 162 18.53 6.25 -10.54
N ALA A 163 18.83 6.13 -9.26
CA ALA A 163 18.21 6.93 -8.21
C ALA A 163 18.47 8.43 -8.43
N GLY A 164 17.55 9.28 -7.96
CA GLY A 164 17.68 10.73 -8.07
C GLY A 164 18.91 11.22 -7.33
N ALA A 165 19.91 11.76 -8.04
CA ALA A 165 21.24 12.03 -7.50
C ALA A 165 21.27 12.88 -6.21
N SER A 166 20.39 13.88 -6.08
CA SER A 166 20.25 14.68 -4.85
C SER A 166 19.68 13.89 -3.67
N LEU A 167 18.70 13.03 -3.92
CA LEU A 167 18.11 12.15 -2.90
C LEU A 167 19.13 11.08 -2.49
N PHE A 168 19.80 10.47 -3.45
CA PHE A 168 20.81 9.46 -3.18
C PHE A 168 21.99 10.01 -2.36
N ALA A 169 22.45 11.24 -2.66
CA ALA A 169 23.49 11.91 -1.87
C ALA A 169 23.08 12.11 -0.39
N VAL A 170 21.81 12.43 -0.10
CA VAL A 170 21.30 12.50 1.28
C VAL A 170 21.16 11.10 1.89
N ALA A 171 20.75 10.08 1.13
CA ALA A 171 20.69 8.71 1.65
C ALA A 171 22.07 8.16 2.06
N GLN A 172 23.15 8.58 1.37
CA GLN A 172 24.53 8.21 1.72
C GLN A 172 25.00 8.78 3.07
N THR A 173 24.43 9.88 3.58
CA THR A 173 24.84 10.45 4.87
C THR A 173 24.24 9.69 6.06
N LEU A 174 23.18 8.90 5.87
CA LEU A 174 22.47 8.18 6.94
C LEU A 174 23.28 7.07 7.63
N ALA A 175 24.45 6.73 7.08
CA ALA A 175 25.41 5.85 7.73
C ALA A 175 26.15 6.52 8.91
N SER A 176 26.17 7.85 9.02
CA SER A 176 26.91 8.58 10.06
C SER A 176 26.32 9.97 10.39
N PRO A 177 25.74 10.18 11.58
CA PRO A 177 25.53 9.20 12.64
C PRO A 177 24.54 8.10 12.19
N PRO A 178 24.73 6.84 12.62
CA PRO A 178 23.87 5.75 12.18
C PRO A 178 22.44 5.92 12.71
N VAL A 179 21.46 5.73 11.81
CA VAL A 179 20.05 5.60 12.18
C VAL A 179 19.87 4.40 13.13
N VAL A 180 19.03 4.55 14.16
CA VAL A 180 18.68 3.44 15.04
C VAL A 180 17.76 2.48 14.29
N LEU A 181 18.22 1.25 14.10
CA LEU A 181 17.48 0.17 13.46
C LEU A 181 17.14 -0.90 14.50
N GLU A 182 15.95 -1.49 14.38
CA GLU A 182 15.50 -2.59 15.21
C GLU A 182 16.32 -3.86 14.97
N ARG A 183 16.49 -4.63 16.05
CA ARG A 183 17.29 -5.88 16.06
C ARG A 183 16.47 -7.12 16.36
N CYS A 184 15.22 -6.98 16.78
CA CYS A 184 14.44 -8.07 17.32
C CYS A 184 13.00 -8.04 16.80
N THR A 185 12.46 -9.22 16.47
CA THR A 185 11.05 -9.39 16.03
C THR A 185 10.46 -10.66 16.65
N PRO A 186 9.14 -10.70 16.93
CA PRO A 186 8.46 -11.97 17.22
C PRO A 186 8.44 -12.86 15.96
N VAL A 187 8.73 -14.15 16.13
CA VAL A 187 8.68 -15.15 15.04
C VAL A 187 7.82 -16.36 15.47
N PRO A 188 6.65 -16.61 14.85
CA PRO A 188 6.03 -15.83 13.77
C PRO A 188 5.53 -14.44 14.24
N PRO A 189 5.37 -13.48 13.30
CA PRO A 189 5.00 -12.10 13.60
C PRO A 189 3.52 -11.88 14.01
N ASP A 190 2.68 -12.91 13.87
CA ASP A 190 1.27 -12.96 14.29
C ASP A 190 1.07 -14.08 15.35
N PRO A 191 0.04 -13.97 16.21
CA PRO A 191 0.12 -13.87 17.69
C PRO A 191 1.25 -14.65 18.39
N PRO A 192 1.80 -14.06 19.47
CA PRO A 192 3.24 -13.87 19.63
C PRO A 192 4.03 -15.18 19.67
N GLY A 193 4.83 -15.38 18.63
CA GLY A 193 6.01 -16.23 18.73
C GLY A 193 7.07 -15.63 19.68
N PRO A 194 8.09 -16.40 20.06
CA PRO A 194 9.23 -15.89 20.82
C PRO A 194 9.90 -14.71 20.09
N MET A 195 10.42 -13.76 20.89
CA MET A 195 11.30 -12.72 20.35
C MET A 195 12.61 -13.34 19.89
N VAL A 196 12.95 -13.10 18.63
CA VAL A 196 14.21 -13.50 18.00
C VAL A 196 14.98 -12.22 17.72
N CYS A 197 16.27 -12.20 18.06
CA CYS A 197 17.16 -11.05 17.86
C CYS A 197 18.34 -11.43 16.97
N LEU A 198 18.73 -10.50 16.09
CA LEU A 198 19.92 -10.61 15.26
C LEU A 198 21.19 -10.53 16.12
N ASP A 199 22.16 -11.39 15.82
CA ASP A 199 23.46 -11.42 16.50
C ASP A 199 24.33 -10.19 16.19
N HIS A 200 24.16 -9.63 14.99
CA HIS A 200 24.76 -8.40 14.50
C HIS A 200 23.86 -7.17 14.71
N ALA A 201 24.44 -5.99 14.56
CA ALA A 201 23.70 -4.72 14.50
C ALA A 201 23.45 -4.35 13.03
N PRO A 202 22.19 -4.15 12.62
CA PRO A 202 21.86 -3.70 11.27
C PRO A 202 22.43 -2.33 10.92
N ARG A 203 22.60 -2.10 9.62
CA ARG A 203 23.13 -0.86 9.04
C ARG A 203 22.38 -0.47 7.76
N ILE A 204 22.51 0.80 7.38
CA ILE A 204 22.11 1.28 6.07
C ILE A 204 23.29 1.11 5.10
N VAL A 205 23.05 0.51 3.94
CA VAL A 205 24.04 0.28 2.87
C VAL A 205 23.57 1.04 1.62
N ALA A 206 24.15 2.21 1.38
CA ALA A 206 23.79 3.07 0.24
C ALA A 206 24.82 2.95 -0.89
N GLY A 207 24.38 2.47 -2.05
CA GLY A 207 25.22 2.08 -3.19
C GLY A 207 24.78 0.75 -3.77
N GLY A 208 25.43 0.33 -4.85
CA GLY A 208 25.14 -0.94 -5.50
C GLY A 208 23.90 -0.92 -6.41
N GLU A 209 23.48 -2.11 -6.83
CA GLU A 209 22.42 -2.34 -7.82
C GLU A 209 21.25 -3.11 -7.20
N GLY A 210 20.02 -2.74 -7.57
CA GLY A 210 18.81 -3.47 -7.21
C GLY A 210 18.08 -4.01 -8.43
N GLU A 211 17.29 -5.08 -8.26
CA GLU A 211 16.46 -5.64 -9.33
C GLU A 211 15.01 -5.82 -8.86
N SER A 212 14.06 -5.56 -9.74
CA SER A 212 12.64 -5.86 -9.50
C SER A 212 12.19 -6.96 -10.45
N GLU A 213 11.92 -8.15 -9.90
CA GLU A 213 11.46 -9.30 -10.67
C GLU A 213 9.97 -9.19 -11.05
N ASP A 214 9.57 -9.86 -12.14
CA ASP A 214 8.16 -10.02 -12.54
C ASP A 214 7.70 -11.49 -12.48
N PRO A 215 7.52 -12.06 -11.28
CA PRO A 215 7.00 -13.41 -11.10
C PRO A 215 5.53 -13.57 -11.56
N PHE A 216 4.85 -12.49 -11.94
CA PHE A 216 3.47 -12.50 -12.42
C PHE A 216 3.36 -12.37 -13.95
N GLY A 217 4.48 -12.27 -14.66
CA GLY A 217 4.53 -12.25 -16.12
C GLY A 217 3.71 -11.11 -16.74
N GLY A 218 3.84 -9.89 -16.21
CA GLY A 218 3.13 -8.71 -16.67
C GLY A 218 1.69 -8.60 -16.19
N SER A 219 1.29 -9.40 -15.18
CA SER A 219 -0.04 -9.37 -14.57
C SER A 219 -0.04 -8.61 -13.24
N ALA A 220 -1.14 -7.91 -12.93
CA ALA A 220 -1.32 -7.30 -11.61
C ALA A 220 -1.65 -8.38 -10.57
N PHE A 221 -0.95 -8.39 -9.43
CA PHE A 221 -1.33 -9.20 -8.28
C PHE A 221 -2.62 -8.65 -7.66
N ALA A 222 -3.66 -9.46 -7.58
CA ALA A 222 -4.88 -9.09 -6.87
C ALA A 222 -4.66 -9.23 -5.36
N CYS A 223 -4.80 -8.13 -4.61
CA CYS A 223 -4.85 -8.22 -3.15
C CYS A 223 -6.03 -9.11 -2.71
N MET A 224 -5.89 -9.70 -1.52
CA MET A 224 -6.89 -10.57 -0.91
C MET A 224 -7.56 -9.84 0.26
N PRO A 225 -8.89 -9.64 0.27
CA PRO A 225 -9.60 -9.19 1.47
C PRO A 225 -9.40 -10.22 2.60
N GLY A 226 -8.87 -9.80 3.75
CA GLY A 226 -8.41 -10.74 4.78
C GLY A 226 -7.13 -11.53 4.42
N GLY A 227 -6.33 -11.03 3.47
CA GLY A 227 -4.99 -11.55 3.15
C GLY A 227 -3.90 -11.09 4.12
N GLY A 228 -4.24 -10.21 5.07
CA GLY A 228 -3.40 -9.75 6.16
C GLY A 228 -2.27 -8.83 5.78
N GLN A 229 -1.21 -8.85 6.57
CA GLN A 229 -0.15 -7.84 6.50
C GLN A 229 0.67 -7.86 5.21
N VAL A 230 0.71 -8.98 4.48
CA VAL A 230 1.43 -9.09 3.20
C VAL A 230 0.48 -9.02 2.01
N PHE A 231 -0.65 -9.74 2.03
CA PHE A 231 -1.53 -9.84 0.86
C PHE A 231 -2.86 -9.07 0.98
N GLY A 232 -3.07 -8.34 2.08
CA GLY A 232 -4.31 -7.65 2.40
C GLY A 232 -4.70 -6.55 1.41
N CYS A 233 -6.01 -6.45 1.11
CA CYS A 233 -6.57 -5.25 0.49
C CYS A 233 -6.81 -4.11 1.49
N ASP A 234 -7.01 -4.44 2.77
CA ASP A 234 -7.24 -3.49 3.85
C ASP A 234 -5.94 -3.23 4.61
N GLU A 235 -5.80 -2.05 5.23
CA GLU A 235 -4.67 -1.72 6.11
C GLU A 235 -4.80 -2.40 7.50
N ALA A 236 -5.17 -3.69 7.53
CA ALA A 236 -5.46 -4.48 8.73
C ALA A 236 -4.99 -5.95 8.62
N LEU A 237 -4.80 -6.61 9.77
CA LEU A 237 -4.03 -7.86 9.95
C LEU A 237 -4.72 -9.18 9.49
N LEU A 238 -3.91 -10.23 9.27
CA LEU A 238 -4.22 -11.67 9.02
C LEU A 238 -4.96 -12.04 7.71
N THR A 239 -4.71 -13.12 6.93
CA THR A 239 -3.60 -14.11 6.77
C THR A 239 -3.81 -15.03 5.54
N THR A 240 -2.82 -15.30 4.68
CA THR A 240 -2.55 -16.59 3.95
C THR A 240 -1.24 -16.50 3.12
N PRO A 241 -0.53 -17.60 2.75
CA PRO A 241 0.78 -17.54 2.08
C PRO A 241 0.76 -17.77 0.55
N LEU A 242 1.81 -17.32 -0.14
CA LEU A 242 2.12 -17.65 -1.55
C LEU A 242 3.60 -18.09 -1.69
N VAL A 243 3.97 -18.68 -2.84
CA VAL A 243 5.30 -19.29 -3.09
C VAL A 243 5.87 -18.77 -4.42
N LEU A 244 7.16 -18.42 -4.43
CA LEU A 244 7.94 -18.03 -5.62
C LEU A 244 9.39 -18.57 -5.53
N PRO A 245 10.11 -18.72 -6.66
CA PRO A 245 11.49 -19.24 -6.70
C PRO A 245 12.53 -18.13 -6.43
N ALA A 246 13.78 -18.51 -6.13
CA ALA A 246 14.89 -17.59 -5.87
C ALA A 246 15.95 -17.62 -6.99
N ALA A 247 16.56 -16.47 -7.27
CA ALA A 247 17.70 -16.29 -8.19
C ALA A 247 18.83 -15.43 -7.57
N VAL A 248 19.94 -15.28 -8.31
CA VAL A 248 21.25 -14.79 -7.83
C VAL A 248 21.40 -13.27 -7.99
N VAL A 249 22.22 -12.61 -7.17
CA VAL A 249 21.71 -11.78 -6.06
C VAL A 249 22.27 -10.35 -6.26
N PRO A 250 21.48 -9.38 -6.73
CA PRO A 250 21.82 -7.95 -6.62
C PRO A 250 21.83 -7.50 -5.14
N ASP A 251 22.24 -6.27 -4.85
CA ASP A 251 22.28 -5.75 -3.47
C ASP A 251 20.87 -5.67 -2.84
N ALA A 252 19.82 -5.63 -3.65
CA ALA A 252 18.44 -5.92 -3.23
C ALA A 252 17.57 -6.43 -4.39
N THR A 253 16.80 -7.50 -4.17
CA THR A 253 15.75 -7.98 -5.09
C THR A 253 14.36 -7.72 -4.50
N ASP A 254 13.51 -7.00 -5.23
CA ASP A 254 12.09 -6.79 -4.91
C ASP A 254 11.18 -7.11 -6.10
N MET A 255 9.92 -6.64 -6.09
CA MET A 255 8.96 -6.84 -7.18
C MET A 255 8.33 -5.52 -7.66
N GLU A 256 8.88 -4.35 -7.29
CA GLU A 256 8.23 -3.04 -7.50
C GLU A 256 9.15 -1.85 -7.81
N THR A 257 10.34 -1.72 -7.22
CA THR A 257 11.08 -0.44 -7.26
C THR A 257 11.41 0.03 -8.67
N ALA A 258 11.91 -0.84 -9.55
CA ALA A 258 12.22 -0.47 -10.94
C ALA A 258 10.98 -0.03 -11.73
N ALA A 259 9.80 -0.58 -11.41
CA ALA A 259 8.55 -0.12 -12.02
C ALA A 259 8.12 1.28 -11.56
N VAL A 260 8.41 1.64 -10.30
CA VAL A 260 8.26 3.01 -9.78
C VAL A 260 9.31 3.92 -10.42
N ALA A 261 10.57 3.50 -10.46
CA ALA A 261 11.70 4.22 -11.03
C ALA A 261 11.46 4.60 -12.50
N ARG A 262 10.98 3.65 -13.30
CA ARG A 262 10.55 3.85 -14.69
C ARG A 262 9.51 4.96 -14.81
N VAL A 263 8.44 4.89 -14.02
CA VAL A 263 7.36 5.89 -14.05
C VAL A 263 7.84 7.25 -13.54
N ALA A 264 8.68 7.28 -12.51
CA ALA A 264 9.27 8.49 -11.97
C ALA A 264 10.15 9.20 -13.01
N ARG A 265 11.06 8.45 -13.66
CA ARG A 265 11.90 8.92 -14.78
C ARG A 265 11.07 9.45 -15.93
N ASP A 266 10.05 8.72 -16.37
CA ASP A 266 9.17 9.12 -17.49
C ASP A 266 8.40 10.42 -17.19
N ALA A 267 8.18 10.73 -15.90
CA ALA A 267 7.56 11.98 -15.42
C ALA A 267 8.57 13.08 -15.03
N GLY A 268 9.88 12.82 -15.10
CA GLY A 268 10.93 13.76 -14.66
C GLY A 268 11.01 13.96 -13.15
N VAL A 269 10.46 13.05 -12.35
CA VAL A 269 10.44 13.11 -10.88
C VAL A 269 11.58 12.24 -10.31
N PRO A 270 12.45 12.78 -9.43
CA PRO A 270 13.49 11.99 -8.79
C PRO A 270 12.92 10.98 -7.79
N TYR A 271 13.55 9.82 -7.64
CA TYR A 271 13.15 8.80 -6.68
C TYR A 271 14.33 8.22 -5.87
N VAL A 272 14.04 7.59 -4.74
CA VAL A 272 14.99 6.77 -3.96
C VAL A 272 14.24 5.60 -3.30
N GLY A 273 14.88 4.43 -3.21
CA GLY A 273 14.28 3.21 -2.65
C GLY A 273 15.07 2.70 -1.43
N PHE A 274 14.37 2.48 -0.31
CA PHE A 274 14.88 1.91 0.93
C PHE A 274 14.31 0.51 1.11
N ARG A 275 15.18 -0.49 1.23
CA ARG A 275 14.80 -1.91 1.25
C ARG A 275 15.39 -2.63 2.44
N GLY A 276 14.55 -2.95 3.42
CA GLY A 276 14.93 -3.79 4.55
C GLY A 276 15.10 -5.23 4.09
N VAL A 277 16.22 -5.87 4.46
CA VAL A 277 16.53 -7.23 4.05
C VAL A 277 15.71 -8.23 4.88
N SER A 278 14.78 -8.95 4.25
CA SER A 278 13.92 -9.95 4.90
C SER A 278 14.45 -11.39 4.81
N ASP A 279 15.34 -11.63 3.85
CA ASP A 279 15.92 -12.92 3.56
C ASP A 279 17.31 -12.71 2.93
N GLY A 280 18.29 -13.48 3.39
CA GLY A 280 19.70 -13.20 3.18
C GLY A 280 20.61 -13.80 4.27
N GLY A 281 21.73 -13.13 4.54
CA GLY A 281 22.71 -13.52 5.55
C GLY A 281 22.28 -13.24 7.00
N GLY A 282 23.06 -13.73 7.97
CA GLY A 282 22.90 -13.34 9.39
C GLY A 282 21.65 -13.89 10.10
N ASP A 283 21.03 -14.97 9.60
CA ASP A 283 19.83 -15.57 10.17
C ASP A 283 20.10 -16.36 11.47
N PRO A 284 19.63 -15.89 12.65
CA PRO A 284 19.83 -16.58 13.93
C PRO A 284 19.03 -17.89 14.07
N LEU A 285 18.05 -18.14 13.20
CA LEU A 285 17.23 -19.36 13.21
C LEU A 285 17.72 -20.43 12.21
N GLY A 286 18.62 -20.09 11.29
CA GLY A 286 19.14 -21.00 10.27
C GLY A 286 18.06 -21.54 9.32
N LEU A 287 17.10 -20.70 8.94
CA LEU A 287 16.01 -21.04 8.02
C LEU A 287 16.55 -21.17 6.58
N PRO A 288 15.87 -21.95 5.70
CA PRO A 288 16.38 -22.31 4.37
C PRO A 288 16.28 -21.18 3.31
N GLY A 289 16.42 -19.91 3.69
CA GLY A 289 16.24 -18.77 2.79
C GLY A 289 14.78 -18.38 2.55
N PHE A 290 14.50 -17.69 1.45
CA PHE A 290 13.15 -17.39 0.97
C PHE A 290 12.35 -18.68 0.69
N PRO A 291 11.04 -18.76 1.01
CA PRO A 291 10.22 -17.76 1.69
C PRO A 291 10.22 -17.87 3.22
N ALA A 292 10.96 -18.83 3.80
CA ALA A 292 10.93 -19.10 5.24
C ALA A 292 11.48 -17.92 6.06
N GLN A 293 12.60 -17.35 5.63
CA GLN A 293 13.19 -16.14 6.22
C GLN A 293 12.26 -14.93 6.06
N PHE A 294 11.72 -14.70 4.86
CA PHE A 294 10.75 -13.63 4.60
C PHE A 294 9.61 -13.66 5.64
N PHE A 295 8.93 -14.79 5.82
CA PHE A 295 7.81 -14.89 6.78
C PHE A 295 8.22 -14.79 8.26
N ALA A 296 9.50 -14.96 8.59
CA ALA A 296 10.03 -14.69 9.93
C ALA A 296 10.38 -13.20 10.13
N TYR A 297 10.96 -12.54 9.11
CA TYR A 297 11.65 -11.27 9.29
C TYR A 297 11.07 -10.07 8.53
N TYR A 298 10.07 -10.24 7.64
CA TYR A 298 9.51 -9.11 6.86
C TYR A 298 9.10 -7.92 7.73
N ARG A 299 8.65 -8.15 8.97
CA ARG A 299 8.23 -7.10 9.90
C ARG A 299 9.42 -6.28 10.40
N LEU A 300 10.49 -6.95 10.85
CA LEU A 300 11.75 -6.32 11.23
C LEU A 300 12.31 -5.46 10.09
N SER A 301 12.27 -6.02 8.88
CA SER A 301 12.75 -5.38 7.65
C SER A 301 11.90 -4.18 7.26
N ALA A 302 10.57 -4.28 7.37
CA ALA A 302 9.64 -3.18 7.12
C ALA A 302 9.82 -2.03 8.13
N ASP A 303 9.94 -2.35 9.43
CA ASP A 303 10.20 -1.37 10.49
C ASP A 303 11.55 -0.65 10.26
N ASN A 304 12.60 -1.38 9.87
CA ASN A 304 13.92 -0.82 9.56
C ASN A 304 13.93 0.05 8.29
N ALA A 305 13.27 -0.40 7.21
CA ALA A 305 13.12 0.39 5.99
C ALA A 305 12.36 1.70 6.26
N ALA A 306 11.29 1.64 7.06
CA ALA A 306 10.51 2.80 7.45
C ALA A 306 11.31 3.76 8.35
N ALA A 307 12.13 3.25 9.27
CA ALA A 307 13.04 4.05 10.08
C ALA A 307 14.07 4.80 9.21
N ALA A 308 14.70 4.10 8.26
CA ALA A 308 15.65 4.70 7.33
C ALA A 308 14.99 5.75 6.41
N ALA A 309 13.81 5.47 5.84
CA ALA A 309 13.05 6.40 5.03
C ALA A 309 12.56 7.63 5.83
N THR A 310 12.23 7.45 7.12
CA THR A 310 11.85 8.56 8.01
C THR A 310 13.05 9.44 8.35
N ALA A 311 14.21 8.84 8.63
CA ALA A 311 15.47 9.58 8.85
C ALA A 311 15.94 10.31 7.58
N PHE A 312 15.77 9.68 6.41
CA PHE A 312 16.00 10.31 5.11
C PHE A 312 15.15 11.58 4.93
N LEU A 313 13.84 11.50 5.20
CA LEU A 313 12.95 12.66 5.08
C LEU A 313 13.34 13.78 6.05
N ALA A 314 13.74 13.46 7.29
CA ALA A 314 14.24 14.45 8.24
C ALA A 314 15.46 15.20 7.70
N ALA A 315 16.48 14.46 7.25
CA ALA A 315 17.70 15.04 6.68
C ALA A 315 17.41 15.84 5.40
N TRP A 316 16.54 15.33 4.51
CA TRP A 316 16.25 16.00 3.25
C TRP A 316 15.46 17.31 3.43
N VAL A 317 14.60 17.43 4.46
CA VAL A 317 13.92 18.70 4.81
C VAL A 317 14.92 19.80 5.22
N GLU A 318 16.07 19.45 5.80
CA GLU A 318 17.14 20.42 6.10
C GLU A 318 17.85 20.91 4.83
N HIS A 319 17.91 20.08 3.79
CA HIS A 319 18.49 20.42 2.48
C HIS A 319 17.51 21.14 1.54
N ASP A 320 16.22 20.83 1.61
CA ASP A 320 15.16 21.39 0.76
C ASP A 320 13.95 21.84 1.59
N ALA A 321 13.90 23.13 1.93
CA ALA A 321 12.79 23.71 2.67
C ALA A 321 11.46 23.76 1.88
N SER A 322 11.44 23.47 0.57
CA SER A 322 10.21 23.50 -0.24
C SER A 322 9.27 22.33 0.06
N ILE A 323 9.81 21.21 0.57
CA ILE A 323 9.04 20.05 1.03
C ILE A 323 8.63 20.13 2.50
N ALA A 324 9.08 21.14 3.24
CA ALA A 324 8.81 21.29 4.67
C ALA A 324 7.32 21.56 4.97
N ALA A 325 6.82 21.00 6.07
CA ALA A 325 5.47 21.24 6.54
C ALA A 325 5.32 22.66 7.12
N PRO A 326 4.17 23.34 6.90
CA PRO A 326 3.95 24.66 7.48
C PRO A 326 3.83 24.56 9.00
N ALA A 327 4.39 25.54 9.72
CA ALA A 327 4.45 25.58 11.20
C ALA A 327 3.07 25.53 11.91
N ARG A 328 1.97 25.69 11.18
CA ARG A 328 0.63 25.29 11.61
C ARG A 328 -0.06 24.53 10.49
N VAL A 329 -0.46 23.29 10.77
CA VAL A 329 -1.42 22.55 9.95
C VAL A 329 -2.80 22.67 10.61
N GLU A 330 -3.81 23.08 9.85
CA GLU A 330 -5.16 23.27 10.36
C GLU A 330 -5.79 21.90 10.70
N ARG A 331 -6.32 21.77 11.92
CA ARG A 331 -6.77 20.47 12.42
C ARG A 331 -8.17 20.16 11.87
N VAL A 332 -8.28 19.12 11.04
CA VAL A 332 -9.56 18.66 10.52
C VAL A 332 -10.40 18.09 11.67
N THR A 333 -11.57 18.68 11.91
CA THR A 333 -12.42 18.38 13.09
C THR A 333 -13.52 17.34 12.83
N SER A 334 -13.72 16.94 11.57
CA SER A 334 -14.68 15.89 11.18
C SER A 334 -13.94 14.59 10.87
N SER A 335 -14.35 13.50 11.50
CA SER A 335 -13.91 12.13 11.16
C SER A 335 -14.77 11.45 10.10
N ARG A 336 -15.87 12.07 9.64
CA ARG A 336 -16.77 11.46 8.66
C ARG A 336 -16.24 11.64 7.24
N SER A 337 -16.11 10.52 6.54
CA SER A 337 -15.84 10.48 5.11
C SER A 337 -17.05 10.93 4.31
N HIS A 338 -16.80 11.69 3.24
CA HIS A 338 -17.83 12.10 2.29
C HIS A 338 -17.37 11.78 0.87
N VAL A 339 -18.26 11.18 0.07
CA VAL A 339 -18.02 10.99 -1.36
C VAL A 339 -18.28 12.29 -2.08
N GLU A 340 -17.23 12.89 -2.61
CA GLU A 340 -17.25 14.16 -3.32
C GLU A 340 -16.39 14.11 -4.59
N ALA A 341 -16.21 15.27 -5.23
CA ALA A 341 -15.14 15.46 -6.20
C ALA A 341 -13.78 15.23 -5.53
N ALA A 342 -12.84 14.68 -6.29
CA ALA A 342 -11.45 14.55 -5.89
C ALA A 342 -10.83 15.91 -5.50
N CYS A 343 -9.83 15.87 -4.61
CA CYS A 343 -8.91 16.98 -4.46
C CYS A 343 -8.18 17.20 -5.79
N ASP A 344 -8.17 18.45 -6.27
CA ASP A 344 -7.66 18.84 -7.58
C ASP A 344 -8.18 17.94 -8.74
N TRP A 345 -9.49 17.64 -8.74
CA TRP A 345 -10.13 16.84 -9.78
C TRP A 345 -9.92 17.41 -11.19
N GLU A 346 -9.66 18.71 -11.29
CA GLU A 346 -9.27 19.39 -12.51
C GLU A 346 -7.97 18.76 -13.08
N ARG A 347 -6.93 18.64 -12.26
CA ARG A 347 -5.65 17.99 -12.61
C ARG A 347 -5.82 16.49 -12.91
N ALA A 348 -6.62 15.79 -12.10
CA ALA A 348 -6.94 14.37 -12.33
C ALA A 348 -7.77 14.11 -13.61
N ALA A 349 -8.41 15.15 -14.17
CA ALA A 349 -9.08 15.09 -15.46
C ALA A 349 -8.13 15.43 -16.63
N SER A 350 -7.10 16.25 -16.39
CA SER A 350 -5.99 16.48 -17.33
C SER A 350 -4.83 17.21 -16.63
N LEU A 351 -3.59 16.75 -16.84
CA LEU A 351 -2.39 17.45 -16.35
C LEU A 351 -2.28 18.90 -16.87
N ALA A 352 -2.87 19.20 -18.05
CA ALA A 352 -2.98 20.57 -18.58
C ALA A 352 -3.89 21.50 -17.73
N CYS A 353 -4.52 20.97 -16.68
CA CYS A 353 -5.32 21.70 -15.70
C CYS A 353 -4.68 21.78 -14.31
N ALA A 354 -3.41 21.39 -14.14
CA ALA A 354 -2.71 21.51 -12.86
C ALA A 354 -2.81 22.95 -12.30
N GLY A 355 -3.23 23.08 -11.03
CA GLY A 355 -3.44 24.38 -10.38
C GLY A 355 -4.66 25.19 -10.85
N ALA A 356 -5.38 24.73 -11.87
CA ALA A 356 -6.60 25.38 -12.33
C ALA A 356 -7.77 25.12 -11.37
N ARG A 357 -8.77 26.02 -11.34
CA ARG A 357 -10.00 25.80 -10.56
C ARG A 357 -11.24 26.00 -11.42
N ALA A 358 -12.09 24.97 -11.48
CA ALA A 358 -13.39 25.08 -12.12
C ALA A 358 -14.34 25.95 -11.29
N PRO A 359 -15.38 26.54 -11.91
CA PRO A 359 -16.40 27.27 -11.18
C PRO A 359 -17.10 26.37 -10.14
N ARG A 360 -17.33 26.88 -8.91
CA ARG A 360 -17.99 26.14 -7.80
C ARG A 360 -19.32 25.45 -8.16
N ALA A 361 -20.00 25.89 -9.22
CA ALA A 361 -21.20 25.22 -9.74
C ALA A 361 -20.89 23.91 -10.48
N VAL A 362 -19.77 23.85 -11.19
CA VAL A 362 -19.25 22.67 -11.90
C VAL A 362 -18.72 21.64 -10.89
N THR A 363 -17.89 22.06 -9.94
CA THR A 363 -17.37 21.19 -8.85
C THR A 363 -18.50 20.54 -8.05
N ARG A 364 -19.56 21.28 -7.71
CA ARG A 364 -20.78 20.72 -7.08
C ARG A 364 -21.58 19.78 -8.01
N GLY A 365 -21.41 19.91 -9.33
CA GLY A 365 -21.94 18.96 -10.31
C GLY A 365 -21.16 17.64 -10.31
N VAL A 366 -19.82 17.72 -10.31
CA VAL A 366 -18.89 16.59 -10.15
C VAL A 366 -19.18 15.83 -8.87
N ALA A 367 -19.19 16.50 -7.70
CA ALA A 367 -19.45 15.87 -6.42
C ALA A 367 -20.81 15.15 -6.36
N ARG A 368 -21.85 15.69 -7.01
CA ARG A 368 -23.15 15.00 -7.14
C ARG A 368 -23.07 13.76 -8.02
N ALA A 369 -22.30 13.80 -9.10
CA ALA A 369 -22.08 12.63 -9.94
C ALA A 369 -21.35 11.54 -9.17
N CYS A 370 -20.29 11.88 -8.43
CA CYS A 370 -19.55 10.98 -7.54
C CYS A 370 -20.45 10.32 -6.48
N GLY A 371 -21.30 11.09 -5.81
CA GLY A 371 -22.27 10.55 -4.85
C GLY A 371 -23.26 9.55 -5.49
N PHE A 372 -23.68 9.79 -6.74
CA PHE A 372 -24.51 8.83 -7.48
C PHE A 372 -23.71 7.59 -7.95
N LEU A 373 -22.44 7.73 -8.32
CA LEU A 373 -21.57 6.58 -8.63
C LEU A 373 -21.38 5.67 -7.42
N ALA A 374 -21.07 6.24 -6.26
CA ALA A 374 -20.96 5.46 -5.01
C ALA A 374 -22.31 4.82 -4.61
N THR A 375 -23.44 5.50 -4.83
CA THR A 375 -24.78 4.91 -4.65
C THR A 375 -25.03 3.73 -5.60
N SER A 376 -24.43 3.76 -6.80
CA SER A 376 -24.51 2.67 -7.78
C SER A 376 -23.65 1.49 -7.34
N ALA A 377 -22.39 1.73 -6.98
CA ALA A 377 -21.44 0.71 -6.52
C ALA A 377 -21.91 0.00 -5.23
N ALA A 378 -22.65 0.69 -4.36
CA ALA A 378 -23.21 0.12 -3.14
C ALA A 378 -24.58 -0.59 -3.33
N ALA A 379 -25.12 -0.62 -4.56
CA ALA A 379 -26.35 -1.33 -4.88
C ALA A 379 -26.05 -2.76 -5.37
N SER A 380 -27.03 -3.66 -5.27
CA SER A 380 -26.89 -5.02 -5.81
C SER A 380 -26.75 -4.97 -7.34
N PRO A 381 -25.81 -5.74 -7.94
CA PRO A 381 -25.64 -5.79 -9.40
C PRO A 381 -26.93 -6.16 -10.14
N GLY A 382 -27.21 -5.44 -11.24
CA GLY A 382 -28.43 -5.58 -12.05
C GLY A 382 -29.70 -5.02 -11.39
N SER A 383 -29.59 -4.31 -10.26
CA SER A 383 -30.78 -3.82 -9.55
C SER A 383 -31.32 -2.52 -10.15
N THR A 384 -32.64 -2.32 -10.07
CA THR A 384 -33.24 -1.04 -10.51
C THR A 384 -32.75 0.17 -9.69
N GLN A 385 -32.11 -0.04 -8.53
CA GLN A 385 -31.47 1.01 -7.75
C GLN A 385 -30.14 1.43 -8.38
N GLU A 386 -29.30 0.47 -8.75
CA GLU A 386 -28.04 0.68 -9.48
C GLU A 386 -28.30 1.44 -10.78
N GLU A 387 -29.18 0.94 -11.66
CA GLU A 387 -29.50 1.58 -12.94
C GLU A 387 -30.00 3.03 -12.77
N LYS A 388 -30.82 3.29 -11.74
CA LYS A 388 -31.32 4.63 -11.41
C LYS A 388 -30.19 5.53 -10.91
N ALA A 389 -29.23 5.00 -10.16
CA ALA A 389 -28.06 5.72 -9.66
C ALA A 389 -27.09 6.05 -10.81
N ALA A 390 -26.68 5.06 -11.60
CA ALA A 390 -25.86 5.25 -12.81
C ALA A 390 -26.47 6.28 -13.78
N ARG A 391 -27.78 6.20 -14.06
CA ARG A 391 -28.49 7.18 -14.90
C ARG A 391 -28.51 8.59 -14.29
N ARG A 392 -28.52 8.72 -12.96
CA ARG A 392 -28.40 10.02 -12.26
C ARG A 392 -26.97 10.56 -12.32
N ALA A 393 -25.95 9.71 -12.18
CA ALA A 393 -24.54 10.07 -12.37
C ALA A 393 -24.30 10.63 -13.78
N ARG A 394 -24.70 9.91 -14.84
CA ARG A 394 -24.64 10.39 -16.23
C ARG A 394 -25.27 11.77 -16.41
N LYS A 395 -26.49 11.99 -15.89
CA LYS A 395 -27.16 13.30 -15.98
C LYS A 395 -26.44 14.41 -15.21
N ALA A 396 -25.78 14.08 -14.09
CA ALA A 396 -24.96 15.02 -13.34
C ALA A 396 -23.68 15.40 -14.12
N TRP A 397 -23.00 14.43 -14.72
CA TRP A 397 -21.85 14.65 -15.63
C TRP A 397 -22.21 15.56 -16.81
N GLN A 398 -23.29 15.24 -17.55
CA GLN A 398 -23.79 16.08 -18.66
C GLN A 398 -24.11 17.51 -18.23
N LYS A 399 -24.67 17.69 -17.02
CA LYS A 399 -24.99 19.01 -16.49
C LYS A 399 -23.74 19.78 -16.07
N ALA A 400 -22.73 19.11 -15.52
CA ALA A 400 -21.44 19.71 -15.18
C ALA A 400 -20.69 20.18 -16.44
N ALA A 401 -20.61 19.33 -17.48
CA ALA A 401 -20.04 19.68 -18.78
C ALA A 401 -20.70 20.94 -19.38
N ARG A 402 -22.03 20.91 -19.55
CA ARG A 402 -22.80 22.06 -20.09
C ARG A 402 -22.67 23.32 -19.25
N ALA A 403 -22.52 23.20 -17.93
CA ALA A 403 -22.28 24.35 -17.06
C ALA A 403 -20.88 24.95 -17.26
N LEU A 404 -19.87 24.11 -17.48
CA LEU A 404 -18.50 24.54 -17.74
C LEU A 404 -18.35 25.19 -19.13
N THR A 405 -18.97 24.61 -20.17
CA THR A 405 -19.00 25.21 -21.53
C THR A 405 -19.60 26.62 -21.52
N ARG A 406 -20.63 26.85 -20.69
CA ARG A 406 -21.34 28.14 -20.58
C ARG A 406 -20.71 29.13 -19.59
N ALA A 407 -19.67 28.74 -18.86
CA ALA A 407 -19.09 29.58 -17.81
C ALA A 407 -18.29 30.75 -18.42
N GLN A 408 -18.66 31.99 -18.12
CA GLN A 408 -17.92 33.17 -18.60
C GLN A 408 -16.54 33.34 -17.93
N ARG A 409 -16.39 32.83 -16.70
CA ARG A 409 -15.12 32.77 -15.96
C ARG A 409 -14.82 31.32 -15.58
N GLY A 410 -13.54 30.97 -15.47
CA GLY A 410 -13.09 29.61 -15.19
C GLY A 410 -11.71 29.38 -15.78
N PRO A 411 -11.27 28.12 -15.93
CA PRO A 411 -9.98 27.78 -16.52
C PRO A 411 -9.81 28.30 -17.95
N GLU A 412 -8.55 28.36 -18.36
CA GLU A 412 -8.10 28.68 -19.73
C GLU A 412 -8.72 27.76 -20.78
N ALA A 413 -8.65 28.16 -22.05
CA ALA A 413 -9.39 27.51 -23.13
C ALA A 413 -9.08 26.00 -23.25
N ASP A 414 -7.80 25.62 -23.22
CA ASP A 414 -7.38 24.23 -23.42
C ASP A 414 -7.70 23.35 -22.22
N CYS A 415 -7.38 23.80 -21.00
CA CYS A 415 -7.83 23.11 -19.78
C CYS A 415 -9.36 22.96 -19.76
N ARG A 416 -10.12 24.02 -20.05
CA ARG A 416 -11.59 23.97 -20.11
C ARG A 416 -12.09 22.95 -21.12
N LYS A 417 -11.48 22.87 -22.30
CA LYS A 417 -11.80 21.87 -23.33
C LYS A 417 -11.51 20.45 -22.83
N ALA A 418 -10.38 20.24 -22.17
CA ALA A 418 -10.02 18.95 -21.56
C ALA A 418 -11.01 18.53 -20.46
N LEU A 419 -11.38 19.44 -19.55
CA LEU A 419 -12.39 19.18 -18.51
C LEU A 419 -13.76 18.88 -19.10
N VAL A 420 -14.23 19.64 -20.11
CA VAL A 420 -15.51 19.35 -20.78
C VAL A 420 -15.48 17.95 -21.39
N ASN A 421 -14.42 17.59 -22.12
CA ASN A 421 -14.25 16.25 -22.68
C ASN A 421 -14.28 15.16 -21.60
N ALA A 422 -13.50 15.31 -20.52
CA ALA A 422 -13.45 14.35 -19.42
C ALA A 422 -14.81 14.13 -18.72
N LEU A 423 -15.64 15.18 -18.64
CA LEU A 423 -17.02 15.10 -18.11
C LEU A 423 -17.98 14.47 -19.13
N GLU A 424 -17.80 14.72 -20.43
CA GLU A 424 -18.63 14.13 -21.50
C GLU A 424 -18.32 12.65 -21.74
N THR A 425 -17.06 12.20 -21.62
CA THR A 425 -16.70 10.78 -21.64
C THR A 425 -17.43 10.00 -20.55
N ARG A 426 -17.47 10.52 -19.32
CA ARG A 426 -18.18 9.94 -18.15
C ARG A 426 -19.69 9.98 -18.29
N ALA A 427 -20.22 10.92 -19.06
CA ALA A 427 -21.63 10.98 -19.40
C ALA A 427 -22.03 9.92 -20.45
N ALA A 428 -21.09 9.45 -21.26
CA ALA A 428 -21.30 8.50 -22.35
C ALA A 428 -21.13 7.02 -21.94
N THR A 429 -20.46 6.75 -20.82
CA THR A 429 -20.28 5.39 -20.27
C THR A 429 -21.66 4.74 -19.96
N ARG A 430 -21.87 3.51 -20.47
CA ARG A 430 -23.18 2.83 -20.47
C ARG A 430 -23.68 2.45 -19.07
#